data_AF-A0A7M2C0V0-F1
#
_entry.id   AF-A0A7M2C0V0-F1
#
_cell.length_a   1.000
_cell.length_b   1.000
_cell.length_c   1.000
_cell.angle_alpha   90.00
_cell.angle_beta   90.00
_cell.angle_gamma   90.00
#
_symmetry.space_group_name_H-M   'P 1'
#
loop_
_entity.id
_entity.type
_entity.pdbx_description
1 polymer ?
#
loop_
_entity_poly.entity_id
_entity_poly.type
_entity_poly.pdbx_seq_one_letter_code
_entity_poly.pdbx_strand_id
1 'polypeptide(L)'
;MKQRHALAALIDDVRSANGWSDPDVVARAASKGHKLSKSNISRIRNNPVVTLNIETVSALADGLGVSKAMVAQAALASMGIVTYNSADLTTEEAIRRDPTLGEREKQMLLVVLGGLRESPEPNERAVRNELLHGRNGPIDFSKASERRNARAGQKMIPDVSGDPSDGNIPLPDNWQELAAYTGPTSHEDREREWSERGEESQDRDDAE
;
A
#
# COMPACT_ATOMS: atom_id res chain seq x y z
N MET A 1 -31.15 -8.61 19.32
CA MET A 1 -29.91 -7.98 19.83
C MET A 1 -29.78 -6.61 19.19
N LYS A 2 -29.54 -5.54 19.96
CA LYS A 2 -29.23 -4.23 19.35
C LYS A 2 -27.90 -4.37 18.63
N GLN A 3 -27.86 -4.07 17.35
CA GLN A 3 -26.62 -4.02 16.57
C GLN A 3 -25.74 -2.94 17.20
N ARG A 4 -24.58 -3.32 17.75
CA ARG A 4 -23.63 -2.35 18.29
C ARG A 4 -23.05 -1.56 17.12
N HIS A 5 -23.08 -0.23 17.24
CA HIS A 5 -22.50 0.64 16.24
C HIS A 5 -20.96 0.66 16.35
N ALA A 6 -20.28 1.13 15.30
CA ALA A 6 -18.82 1.01 15.15
C ALA A 6 -18.02 1.59 16.33
N LEU A 7 -18.45 2.70 16.93
CA LEU A 7 -17.79 3.31 18.08
C LEU A 7 -17.95 2.48 19.35
N ALA A 8 -19.11 1.85 19.55
CA ALA A 8 -19.31 0.92 20.65
C ALA A 8 -18.40 -0.30 20.51
N ALA A 9 -18.26 -0.82 19.28
CA ALA A 9 -17.34 -1.91 18.99
C ALA A 9 -15.88 -1.51 19.30
N LEU A 10 -15.41 -0.35 18.83
CA LEU A 10 -14.07 0.15 19.13
C LEU A 10 -13.80 0.23 20.64
N ILE A 11 -14.74 0.78 21.41
CA ILE A 11 -14.61 0.89 22.87
C ILE A 11 -14.52 -0.50 23.52
N ASP A 12 -15.36 -1.44 23.09
CA ASP A 12 -15.40 -2.79 23.64
C ASP A 12 -14.15 -3.60 23.26
N ASP A 13 -13.64 -3.45 22.04
CA ASP A 13 -12.43 -4.11 21.55
C ASP A 13 -11.20 -3.66 22.33
N VAL A 14 -10.99 -2.35 22.48
CA VAL A 14 -9.86 -1.82 23.26
C VAL A 14 -9.96 -2.23 24.72
N ARG A 15 -11.17 -2.19 25.30
CA ARG A 15 -11.38 -2.61 26.69
C ARG A 15 -11.09 -4.07 26.90
N SER A 16 -11.60 -4.94 26.02
CA SER A 16 -11.38 -6.38 26.12
C SER A 16 -9.92 -6.75 25.91
N ALA A 17 -9.24 -6.12 24.93
CA ALA A 17 -7.82 -6.35 24.66
C ALA A 17 -6.91 -6.01 25.86
N ASN A 18 -7.28 -4.99 26.65
CA ASN A 18 -6.48 -4.54 27.80
C ASN A 18 -7.05 -4.98 29.16
N GLY A 19 -8.17 -5.72 29.19
CA GLY A 19 -8.87 -6.08 30.43
C GLY A 19 -9.43 -4.88 31.21
N TRP A 20 -9.77 -3.77 30.53
CA TRP A 20 -10.21 -2.53 31.16
C TRP A 20 -11.72 -2.44 31.41
N SER A 21 -12.08 -1.85 32.55
CA SER A 21 -13.43 -1.46 32.89
C SER A 21 -13.74 -0.01 32.47
N ASP A 22 -15.02 0.39 32.42
CA ASP A 22 -15.41 1.79 32.13
C ASP A 22 -14.73 2.80 33.08
N PRO A 23 -14.64 2.54 34.40
CA PRO A 23 -13.85 3.36 35.32
C PRO A 23 -12.37 3.53 34.93
N ASP A 24 -11.74 2.50 34.38
CA ASP A 24 -10.32 2.57 34.00
C ASP A 24 -10.12 3.52 32.82
N VAL A 25 -11.00 3.46 31.82
CA VAL A 25 -10.99 4.39 30.68
C VAL A 25 -11.19 5.83 31.17
N VAL A 26 -12.10 6.04 32.13
CA VAL A 26 -12.31 7.37 32.74
C VAL A 26 -11.08 7.84 33.51
N ALA A 27 -10.47 6.99 34.32
CA ALA A 27 -9.28 7.34 35.10
C ALA A 27 -8.11 7.73 34.18
N ARG A 28 -7.94 7.03 33.06
CA ARG A 28 -6.93 7.34 32.04
C ARG A 28 -7.20 8.67 31.36
N ALA A 29 -8.43 8.93 30.93
CA ALA A 29 -8.80 10.23 30.37
C ALA A 29 -8.58 11.37 31.38
N ALA A 30 -8.94 11.15 32.65
CA ALA A 30 -8.75 12.12 33.73
C ALA A 30 -7.27 12.42 34.00
N SER A 31 -6.39 11.41 33.92
CA SER A 31 -4.94 11.60 34.04
C SER A 31 -4.33 12.52 32.97
N LYS A 32 -5.04 12.68 31.84
CA LYS A 32 -4.70 13.58 30.74
C LYS A 32 -5.45 14.92 30.79
N GLY A 33 -6.20 15.18 31.85
CA GLY A 33 -6.94 16.43 32.06
C GLY A 33 -8.33 16.46 31.42
N HIS A 34 -8.84 15.33 30.92
CA HIS A 34 -10.16 15.25 30.32
C HIS A 34 -11.27 14.90 31.32
N LYS A 35 -12.42 15.57 31.20
CA LYS A 35 -13.62 15.28 31.99
C LYS A 35 -14.51 14.26 31.26
N LEU A 36 -14.19 12.99 31.39
CA LEU A 36 -15.03 11.88 30.92
C LEU A 36 -15.75 11.23 32.11
N SER A 37 -17.03 10.88 31.97
CA SER A 37 -17.79 10.19 33.02
C SER A 37 -18.22 8.80 32.58
N LYS A 38 -18.38 7.89 33.56
CA LYS A 38 -18.87 6.52 33.31
C LYS A 38 -20.22 6.51 32.60
N SER A 39 -21.13 7.41 33.00
CA SER A 39 -22.43 7.58 32.35
C SER A 39 -22.30 8.04 30.90
N ASN A 40 -21.28 8.84 30.58
CA ASN A 40 -21.00 9.26 29.20
C ASN A 40 -20.57 8.06 28.35
N ILE A 41 -19.62 7.26 28.81
CA ILE A 41 -19.17 6.03 28.12
C ILE A 41 -20.34 5.06 27.93
N SER A 42 -21.12 4.81 28.97
CA SER A 42 -22.28 3.92 28.89
C SER A 42 -23.32 4.41 27.87
N ARG A 43 -23.58 5.73 27.82
CA ARG A 43 -24.50 6.32 26.84
C ARG A 43 -23.98 6.14 25.42
N ILE A 44 -22.70 6.43 25.20
CA ILE A 44 -22.05 6.31 23.89
C ILE A 44 -22.04 4.85 23.42
N ARG A 45 -21.89 3.88 24.32
CA ARG A 45 -21.87 2.45 23.94
C ARG A 45 -23.26 1.90 23.59
N ASN A 46 -24.30 2.42 24.23
CA ASN A 46 -25.64 1.83 24.16
C ASN A 46 -26.63 2.58 23.25
N ASN A 47 -26.30 3.82 22.86
CA ASN A 47 -27.15 4.66 22.04
C ASN A 47 -26.42 5.09 20.76
N PRO A 48 -27.14 5.19 19.63
CA PRO A 48 -26.55 5.70 18.41
C PRO A 48 -25.98 7.11 18.63
N VAL A 49 -24.77 7.32 18.13
CA VAL A 49 -24.08 8.61 18.18
C VAL A 49 -24.69 9.49 17.10
N VAL A 50 -25.34 10.58 17.49
CA VAL A 50 -25.95 11.57 16.57
C VAL A 50 -25.11 12.85 16.47
N THR A 51 -24.29 13.12 17.48
CA THR A 51 -23.39 14.27 17.54
C THR A 51 -22.07 13.85 18.17
N LEU A 52 -20.98 14.46 17.69
CA LEU A 52 -19.63 14.17 18.16
C LEU A 52 -18.88 15.47 18.44
N ASN A 53 -18.53 15.69 19.71
CA ASN A 53 -17.75 16.87 20.09
C ASN A 53 -16.25 16.55 20.10
N ILE A 54 -15.43 17.53 19.74
CA ILE A 54 -13.96 17.40 19.75
C ILE A 54 -13.44 17.04 21.15
N GLU A 55 -14.06 17.59 22.20
CA GLU A 55 -13.75 17.26 23.59
C GLU A 55 -13.99 15.77 23.89
N THR A 56 -15.12 15.22 23.43
CA THR A 56 -15.45 13.81 23.65
C THR A 56 -14.53 12.88 22.86
N VAL A 57 -14.15 13.27 21.64
CA VAL A 57 -13.17 12.53 20.83
C VAL A 57 -11.82 12.51 21.50
N SER A 58 -11.33 13.65 21.97
CA SER A 58 -10.04 13.74 22.65
C SER A 58 -10.05 12.95 23.97
N ALA A 59 -11.11 13.08 24.76
CA ALA A 59 -11.26 12.34 26.00
C ALA A 59 -11.32 10.82 25.79
N LEU A 60 -12.01 10.35 24.75
CA LEU A 60 -12.06 8.93 24.40
C LEU A 60 -10.71 8.45 23.87
N ALA A 61 -10.07 9.19 22.98
CA ALA A 61 -8.76 8.84 22.42
C ALA A 61 -7.73 8.65 23.54
N ASP A 62 -7.65 9.61 24.45
CA ASP A 62 -6.71 9.57 25.58
C ASP A 62 -7.09 8.50 26.62
N GLY A 63 -8.39 8.29 26.86
CA GLY A 63 -8.87 7.24 27.75
C GLY A 63 -8.60 5.82 27.22
N LEU A 64 -8.79 5.62 25.92
CA LEU A 64 -8.61 4.34 25.23
C LEU A 64 -7.15 4.12 24.78
N GLY A 65 -6.32 5.16 24.75
CA GLY A 65 -4.96 5.07 24.23
C GLY A 65 -4.88 4.83 22.72
N VAL A 66 -5.88 5.32 21.96
CA VAL A 66 -5.93 5.23 20.49
C VAL A 66 -5.85 6.62 19.87
N SER A 67 -5.66 6.70 18.55
CA SER A 67 -5.60 8.00 17.88
C SER A 67 -6.98 8.69 17.84
N LYS A 68 -6.99 10.03 17.88
CA LYS A 68 -8.21 10.83 17.71
C LYS A 68 -8.88 10.54 16.35
N ALA A 69 -8.09 10.28 15.33
CA ALA A 69 -8.57 9.90 14.00
C ALA A 69 -9.36 8.59 14.03
N MET A 70 -8.85 7.56 14.73
CA MET A 70 -9.54 6.27 14.87
C MET A 70 -10.89 6.41 15.59
N VAL A 71 -10.95 7.21 16.66
CA VAL A 71 -12.20 7.50 17.38
C VAL A 71 -13.18 8.26 16.49
N ALA A 72 -12.69 9.29 15.77
CA ALA A 72 -13.51 10.08 14.85
C ALA A 72 -14.07 9.22 13.70
N GLN A 73 -13.26 8.34 13.11
CA GLN A 73 -13.68 7.40 12.07
C GLN A 73 -14.73 6.43 12.59
N ALA A 74 -14.53 5.82 13.77
CA ALA A 74 -15.52 4.90 14.34
C ALA A 74 -16.83 5.62 14.70
N ALA A 75 -16.77 6.88 15.09
CA ALA A 75 -17.95 7.71 15.30
C ALA A 75 -18.66 8.04 13.98
N LEU A 76 -17.93 8.43 12.94
CA LEU A 76 -18.47 8.68 11.59
C LEU A 76 -19.11 7.41 11.00
N ALA A 77 -18.46 6.26 11.15
CA ALA A 77 -19.00 4.96 10.77
C ALA A 77 -20.26 4.59 11.57
N SER A 78 -20.34 4.98 12.84
CA SER A 78 -21.57 4.81 13.65
C SER A 78 -22.73 5.66 13.15
N MET A 79 -22.44 6.78 12.47
CA MET A 79 -23.40 7.65 11.80
C MET A 79 -23.71 7.19 10.37
N GLY A 80 -23.12 6.08 9.90
CA GLY A 80 -23.28 5.59 8.53
C GLY A 80 -22.44 6.33 7.49
N ILE A 81 -21.48 7.16 7.92
CA ILE A 81 -20.56 7.86 7.02
C ILE A 81 -19.37 6.94 6.77
N VAL A 82 -19.22 6.49 5.52
CA VAL A 82 -18.08 5.70 5.08
C VAL A 82 -16.85 6.61 5.08
N THR A 83 -15.87 6.29 5.91
CA THR A 83 -14.57 6.97 5.93
C THR A 83 -13.53 6.04 5.34
N TYR A 84 -12.77 6.51 4.36
CA TYR A 84 -11.65 5.75 3.81
C TYR A 84 -10.52 5.79 4.84
N ASN A 85 -10.20 4.64 5.41
CA ASN A 85 -9.17 4.51 6.42
C ASN A 85 -7.79 4.59 5.77
N SER A 86 -7.00 5.62 6.08
CA SER A 86 -5.60 5.70 5.66
C SER A 86 -4.75 4.52 6.13
N ALA A 87 -5.17 3.81 7.18
CA ALA A 87 -4.47 2.64 7.70
C ALA A 87 -4.73 1.35 6.88
N ASP A 88 -5.75 1.34 6.00
CA ASP A 88 -6.00 0.23 5.07
C ASP A 88 -5.43 0.51 3.67
N LEU A 89 -4.82 1.69 3.45
CA LEU A 89 -4.13 1.97 2.21
C LEU A 89 -2.81 1.20 2.20
N THR A 90 -2.63 0.35 1.20
CA THR A 90 -1.30 -0.16 0.86
C THR A 90 -0.37 1.02 0.58
N THR A 91 0.93 0.87 0.81
CA THR A 91 1.92 1.92 0.54
C THR A 91 1.82 2.39 -0.92
N GLU A 92 1.51 1.48 -1.84
CA GLU A 92 1.24 1.74 -3.24
C GLU A 92 -0.02 2.60 -3.45
N GLU A 93 -1.10 2.29 -2.73
CA GLU A 93 -2.33 3.08 -2.76
C GLU A 93 -2.08 4.51 -2.25
N ALA A 94 -1.28 4.64 -1.19
CA ALA A 94 -0.93 5.92 -0.59
C ALA A 94 -0.14 6.78 -1.59
N ILE A 95 0.86 6.21 -2.27
CA ILE A 95 1.63 6.90 -3.32
C ILE A 95 0.71 7.33 -4.47
N ARG A 96 -0.20 6.46 -4.94
CA ARG A 96 -1.13 6.81 -6.04
C ARG A 96 -2.05 7.97 -5.68
N ARG A 97 -2.55 8.01 -4.44
CA ARG A 97 -3.54 8.99 -3.97
C ARG A 97 -2.93 10.28 -3.42
N ASP A 98 -1.60 10.38 -3.31
CA ASP A 98 -0.93 11.59 -2.85
C ASP A 98 -1.13 12.74 -3.86
N PRO A 99 -1.77 13.86 -3.49
CA PRO A 99 -1.99 15.00 -4.39
C PRO A 99 -0.74 15.88 -4.53
N THR A 100 0.29 15.68 -3.70
CA THR A 100 1.52 16.47 -3.71
C THR A 100 2.58 15.90 -4.66
N LEU A 101 2.40 14.66 -5.11
CA LEU A 101 3.31 13.98 -6.05
C LEU A 101 2.83 14.11 -7.49
N GLY A 102 3.75 14.43 -8.40
CA GLY A 102 3.51 14.37 -9.83
C GLY A 102 3.44 12.93 -10.36
N GLU A 103 2.79 12.72 -11.50
CA GLU A 103 2.58 11.37 -12.06
C GLU A 103 3.89 10.61 -12.32
N ARG A 104 4.92 11.33 -12.78
CA ARG A 104 6.27 10.78 -13.00
C ARG A 104 6.92 10.31 -11.70
N GLU A 105 6.73 11.04 -10.60
CA GLU A 105 7.29 10.71 -9.28
C GLU A 105 6.57 9.51 -8.68
N LYS A 106 5.24 9.44 -8.84
CA LYS A 106 4.44 8.27 -8.45
C LYS A 106 4.92 7.01 -9.16
N GLN A 107 5.15 7.08 -10.47
CA GLN A 107 5.64 5.96 -11.25
C GLN A 107 7.03 5.50 -10.79
N MET A 108 7.97 6.42 -10.57
CA MET A 108 9.29 6.06 -10.05
C MET A 108 9.22 5.37 -8.69
N LEU A 109 8.42 5.90 -7.75
CA LEU A 109 8.28 5.33 -6.41
C LEU A 109 7.64 3.94 -6.44
N LEU A 110 6.62 3.73 -7.28
CA LEU A 110 5.97 2.43 -7.43
C LEU A 110 6.92 1.37 -8.02
N VAL A 111 7.79 1.74 -8.97
CA VAL A 111 8.80 0.83 -9.53
C VAL A 111 9.81 0.40 -8.47
N VAL A 112 10.32 1.35 -7.68
CA VAL A 112 11.25 1.05 -6.57
C VAL A 112 10.59 0.11 -5.55
N LEU A 113 9.33 0.38 -5.20
CA LEU A 113 8.60 -0.42 -4.23
C LEU A 113 8.32 -1.84 -4.73
N GLY A 114 8.07 -2.01 -6.04
CA GLY A 114 7.94 -3.32 -6.69
C GLY A 114 9.25 -4.12 -6.62
N GLY A 115 10.37 -3.50 -6.97
CA GLY A 115 11.69 -4.16 -6.92
C GLY A 115 12.12 -4.60 -5.52
N LEU A 116 11.75 -3.83 -4.49
CA LEU A 116 11.99 -4.19 -3.08
C LEU A 116 11.17 -5.39 -2.61
N ARG A 117 9.97 -5.62 -3.18
CA ARG A 117 9.13 -6.77 -2.84
C ARG A 117 9.52 -8.05 -3.58
N GLU A 118 10.09 -7.91 -4.78
CA GLU A 118 10.55 -9.04 -5.59
C GLU A 118 11.95 -9.54 -5.22
N SER A 119 12.74 -8.76 -4.46
CA SER A 119 13.97 -9.27 -3.85
C SER A 119 13.65 -10.06 -2.58
N PRO A 120 13.74 -11.40 -2.58
CA PRO A 120 13.76 -12.13 -1.32
C PRO A 120 15.00 -11.71 -0.55
N GLU A 121 14.79 -11.20 0.66
CA GLU A 121 15.83 -10.98 1.67
C GLU A 121 16.89 -12.10 1.59
N PRO A 122 18.20 -11.78 1.42
CA PRO A 122 19.22 -12.80 1.48
C PRO A 122 19.17 -13.40 2.88
N ASN A 123 18.67 -14.63 2.98
CA ASN A 123 18.59 -15.41 4.22
C ASN A 123 19.95 -15.31 4.92
N GLU A 124 20.03 -14.55 6.02
CA GLU A 124 21.29 -14.26 6.74
C GLU A 124 22.01 -15.55 7.15
N ARG A 125 21.29 -16.68 7.25
CA ARG A 125 21.86 -18.01 7.50
C ARG A 125 22.68 -18.55 6.33
N ALA A 126 22.34 -18.24 5.08
CA ALA A 126 23.10 -18.69 3.91
C ALA A 126 24.44 -17.93 3.81
N VAL A 127 24.42 -16.61 3.99
CA VAL A 127 25.62 -15.76 3.96
C VAL A 127 26.58 -16.12 5.11
N ARG A 128 26.04 -16.42 6.30
CA ARG A 128 26.85 -16.84 7.46
C ARG A 128 27.47 -18.23 7.30
N ASN A 129 26.80 -19.15 6.60
CA ASN A 129 27.33 -20.50 6.39
C ASN A 129 28.45 -20.55 5.33
N GLU A 130 28.42 -19.61 4.38
CA GLU A 130 29.45 -19.44 3.34
C GLU A 130 30.73 -18.77 3.86
N LEU A 131 30.64 -17.88 4.84
CA LEU A 131 31.82 -17.27 5.48
C LEU A 131 32.58 -18.21 6.43
N LEU A 132 31.95 -19.27 6.94
CA LEU A 132 32.53 -20.16 7.95
C LEU A 132 33.16 -21.43 7.39
N HIS A 133 32.77 -21.88 6.20
CA HIS A 133 33.33 -23.07 5.55
C HIS A 133 34.25 -22.66 4.40
N GLY A 134 35.44 -22.19 4.77
CA GLY A 134 36.50 -21.77 3.86
C GLY A 134 36.77 -22.82 2.77
N ARG A 135 36.60 -22.40 1.52
CA ARG A 135 37.00 -23.14 0.32
C ARG A 135 38.53 -23.16 0.21
N ASN A 136 39.20 -23.90 1.08
CA ASN A 136 40.63 -24.20 0.97
C ASN A 136 40.81 -25.39 0.02
N GLY A 137 40.98 -25.07 -1.26
CA GLY A 137 41.54 -25.97 -2.26
C GLY A 137 42.22 -25.11 -3.32
N PRO A 138 43.44 -25.46 -3.78
CA PRO A 138 44.12 -24.68 -4.80
C PRO A 138 43.25 -24.62 -6.07
N ILE A 139 43.06 -23.41 -6.60
CA ILE A 139 42.33 -23.20 -7.85
C ILE A 139 43.16 -23.81 -8.98
N ASP A 140 42.77 -25.00 -9.43
CA ASP A 140 43.32 -25.63 -10.63
C ASP A 140 42.67 -25.00 -11.87
N PHE A 141 43.32 -23.96 -12.40
CA PHE A 141 42.87 -23.24 -13.60
C PHE A 141 42.92 -24.08 -14.88
N SER A 142 43.47 -25.30 -14.86
CA SER A 142 43.64 -26.14 -16.06
C SER A 142 42.38 -26.90 -16.50
N LYS A 143 41.36 -27.04 -15.65
CA LYS A 143 40.12 -27.79 -15.96
C LYS A 143 38.90 -26.93 -16.37
N ALA A 144 39.05 -25.60 -16.36
CA ALA A 144 37.95 -24.68 -16.69
C ALA A 144 37.77 -24.42 -18.21
N SER A 145 38.71 -24.85 -19.05
CA SER A 145 38.57 -24.76 -20.52
C SER A 145 37.87 -25.98 -21.13
N GLU A 146 38.01 -27.16 -20.54
CA GLU A 146 37.46 -28.41 -21.10
C GLU A 146 35.94 -28.56 -20.93
N ARG A 147 35.35 -27.91 -19.92
CA ARG A 147 33.89 -27.98 -19.68
C ARG A 147 33.06 -27.04 -20.56
N ARG A 148 33.68 -26.14 -21.33
CA ARG A 148 32.97 -25.23 -22.25
C ARG A 148 32.73 -25.83 -23.64
N ASN A 149 33.45 -26.87 -24.04
CA ASN A 149 33.34 -27.43 -25.40
C ASN A 149 32.49 -28.71 -25.54
N ALA A 150 31.95 -29.26 -24.44
CA ALA A 150 31.19 -30.52 -24.48
C ALA A 150 29.66 -30.37 -24.47
N ARG A 151 29.12 -29.15 -24.58
CA ARG A 151 27.67 -28.94 -24.72
C ARG A 151 27.34 -27.99 -25.87
N ALA A 152 28.00 -28.24 -27.01
CA ALA A 152 27.52 -27.83 -28.33
C ALA A 152 26.26 -28.63 -28.68
N GLY A 153 25.12 -28.15 -28.20
CA GLY A 153 23.77 -28.46 -28.67
C GLY A 153 23.10 -27.13 -28.98
N GLN A 154 23.47 -26.60 -30.14
CA GLN A 154 23.28 -25.23 -30.63
C GLN A 154 21.80 -24.88 -30.85
N LYS A 155 21.25 -23.94 -30.07
CA LYS A 155 20.25 -22.98 -30.57
C LYS A 155 20.86 -21.60 -30.40
N MET A 156 21.06 -20.94 -31.54
CA MET A 156 21.81 -19.70 -31.71
C MET A 156 21.20 -18.57 -30.89
N ILE A 157 22.01 -17.95 -30.04
CA ILE A 157 21.81 -16.57 -29.60
C ILE A 157 22.67 -15.75 -30.59
N PRO A 158 22.12 -14.76 -31.31
CA PRO A 158 22.91 -13.95 -32.21
C PRO A 158 23.89 -13.08 -31.43
N ASP A 159 25.06 -12.94 -32.01
CA ASP A 159 26.16 -12.08 -31.59
C ASP A 159 25.70 -10.61 -31.55
N VAL A 160 25.55 -10.04 -30.35
CA VAL A 160 25.37 -8.59 -30.16
C VAL A 160 26.75 -7.97 -30.00
N SER A 161 27.50 -7.96 -31.10
CA SER A 161 28.67 -7.10 -31.27
C SER A 161 28.20 -5.74 -31.80
N GLY A 162 27.79 -4.85 -30.90
CA GLY A 162 27.41 -3.48 -31.22
C GLY A 162 27.97 -2.52 -30.18
N ASP A 163 28.94 -1.71 -30.59
CA ASP A 163 29.51 -0.58 -29.84
C ASP A 163 28.39 0.37 -29.35
N PRO A 164 28.28 0.68 -28.05
CA PRO A 164 27.15 1.43 -27.49
C PRO A 164 27.19 2.96 -27.78
N SER A 165 27.94 3.43 -28.77
CA SER A 165 28.15 4.87 -28.98
C SER A 165 27.04 5.62 -29.72
N ASP A 166 26.07 4.94 -30.37
CA ASP A 166 25.10 5.61 -31.27
C ASP A 166 23.62 5.54 -30.84
N GLY A 167 23.32 5.07 -29.62
CA GLY A 167 21.96 5.14 -29.05
C GLY A 167 20.88 4.34 -29.79
N ASN A 168 21.22 3.60 -30.85
CA ASN A 168 20.29 2.79 -31.61
C ASN A 168 20.40 1.32 -31.17
N ILE A 169 19.61 0.95 -30.15
CA ILE A 169 19.46 -0.45 -29.74
C ILE A 169 18.55 -1.13 -30.77
N PRO A 170 19.03 -2.13 -31.54
CA PRO A 170 18.18 -2.81 -32.50
C PRO A 170 17.06 -3.56 -31.76
N LEU A 171 15.82 -3.31 -32.17
CA LEU A 171 14.67 -3.98 -31.57
C LEU A 171 14.72 -5.50 -31.87
N PRO A 172 14.33 -6.35 -30.91
CA PRO A 172 14.27 -7.79 -31.11
C PRO A 172 13.27 -8.15 -32.22
N ASP A 173 13.51 -9.24 -32.96
CA ASP A 173 12.72 -9.61 -34.15
C ASP A 173 11.20 -9.73 -33.90
N ASN A 174 10.79 -10.00 -32.66
CA ASN A 174 9.40 -10.09 -32.22
C ASN A 174 8.86 -8.81 -31.56
N TRP A 175 9.50 -7.65 -31.77
CA TRP A 175 9.07 -6.39 -31.15
C TRP A 175 7.63 -6.00 -31.52
N GLN A 176 7.18 -6.41 -32.70
CA GLN A 176 5.82 -6.16 -33.19
C GLN A 176 4.77 -6.91 -32.35
N GLU A 177 5.09 -8.11 -31.88
CA GLU A 177 4.22 -8.90 -31.00
C GLU A 177 4.21 -8.32 -29.57
N LEU A 178 5.34 -7.77 -29.12
CA LEU A 178 5.45 -7.10 -27.82
C LEU A 178 4.79 -5.72 -27.79
N ALA A 179 4.71 -5.05 -28.95
CA ALA A 179 4.05 -3.75 -29.10
C ALA A 179 2.53 -3.87 -29.32
N ALA A 180 2.03 -5.05 -29.71
CA ALA A 180 0.61 -5.29 -29.89
C ALA A 180 -0.08 -5.51 -28.53
N TYR A 181 -0.67 -4.44 -27.97
CA TYR A 181 -1.49 -4.51 -26.76
C TYR A 181 -2.66 -5.50 -26.96
N THR A 182 -2.62 -6.63 -26.27
CA THR A 182 -3.72 -7.62 -26.19
C THR A 182 -4.34 -7.59 -24.79
N GLY A 183 -4.70 -6.39 -24.32
CA GLY A 183 -5.39 -6.19 -23.05
C GLY A 183 -6.91 -5.99 -23.20
N PRO A 184 -7.66 -5.91 -22.10
CA PRO A 184 -9.10 -5.68 -22.14
C PRO A 184 -9.43 -4.36 -22.86
N THR A 185 -10.25 -4.43 -23.92
CA THR A 185 -10.70 -3.28 -24.75
C THR A 185 -11.70 -2.36 -24.05
N SER A 186 -11.98 -2.60 -22.76
CA SER A 186 -13.02 -1.89 -22.01
C SER A 186 -12.82 -0.38 -21.92
N HIS A 187 -11.59 0.11 -22.08
CA HIS A 187 -11.29 1.54 -22.17
C HIS A 187 -11.64 2.11 -23.56
N GLU A 188 -11.30 1.38 -24.62
CA GLU A 188 -11.59 1.76 -26.01
C GLU A 188 -13.09 1.70 -26.32
N ASP A 189 -13.79 0.70 -25.77
CA ASP A 189 -15.24 0.57 -25.87
C ASP A 189 -15.94 1.73 -25.15
N ARG A 190 -15.40 2.19 -24.01
CA ARG A 190 -15.92 3.34 -23.25
C ARG A 190 -15.66 4.66 -23.97
N GLU A 191 -14.48 4.84 -24.57
CA GLU A 191 -14.18 6.03 -25.40
C GLU A 191 -15.06 6.08 -26.65
N ARG A 192 -15.33 4.93 -27.28
CA ARG A 192 -16.28 4.85 -28.40
C ARG A 192 -17.70 5.21 -27.95
N GLU A 193 -18.14 4.71 -26.80
CA GLU A 193 -19.46 5.01 -26.24
C GLU A 193 -19.61 6.49 -25.88
N TRP A 194 -18.55 7.15 -25.41
CA TRP A 194 -18.53 8.61 -25.19
C TRP A 194 -18.50 9.40 -26.50
N SER A 195 -17.73 8.96 -27.49
CA SER A 195 -17.65 9.61 -28.80
C SER A 195 -18.96 9.52 -29.58
N GLU A 196 -19.66 8.39 -29.51
CA GLU A 196 -20.99 8.21 -30.13
C GLU A 196 -22.09 9.02 -29.45
N ARG A 197 -21.93 9.32 -28.15
CA ARG A 197 -22.91 10.08 -27.37
C ARG A 197 -22.87 11.59 -27.67
N GLY A 198 -21.83 12.07 -28.36
CA GLY A 198 -21.71 13.47 -28.79
C GLY A 198 -21.62 14.45 -27.62
N GLU A 199 -21.15 14.02 -26.45
CA GLU A 199 -20.90 14.89 -25.31
C GLU A 199 -19.57 15.62 -25.53
N GLU A 200 -19.65 16.73 -26.26
CA GLU A 200 -18.57 17.71 -26.38
C GLU A 200 -18.10 18.10 -24.98
N SER A 201 -16.79 17.98 -24.73
CA SER A 201 -16.20 18.46 -23.47
C SER A 201 -16.56 19.92 -23.35
N GLN A 202 -17.27 20.29 -22.27
CA GLN A 202 -17.40 21.70 -21.90
C GLN A 202 -16.04 22.20 -21.44
N ASP A 203 -15.15 22.41 -22.40
CA ASP A 203 -14.04 23.34 -22.28
C ASP A 203 -14.69 24.69 -22.00
N ARG A 204 -14.72 25.05 -20.71
CA ARG A 204 -14.91 26.43 -20.32
C ARG A 204 -13.65 27.15 -20.77
N ASP A 205 -13.72 27.70 -21.98
CA ASP A 205 -12.83 28.74 -22.43
C ASP A 205 -12.82 29.87 -21.39
N ASP A 206 -11.67 30.04 -20.74
CA ASP A 206 -11.30 31.31 -20.11
C ASP A 206 -10.95 32.30 -21.24
N ALA A 207 -11.68 33.41 -21.38
CA ALA A 207 -11.14 34.62 -22.03
C ALA A 207 -11.96 35.90 -21.73
N GLU A 208 -11.26 36.85 -21.09
CA GLU A 208 -11.47 38.31 -20.96
C GLU A 208 -12.49 38.88 -19.97
#